data_AF-A0A7W5G0T1-F1
#
_entry.id   AF-A0A7W5G0T1-F1
#
_cell.length_a   1.000
_cell.length_b   1.000
_cell.length_c   1.000
_cell.angle_alpha   90.00
_cell.angle_beta   90.00
_cell.angle_gamma   90.00
#
_symmetry.space_group_name_H-M   'P 1'
#
loop_
_entity.id
_entity.type
_entity.pdbx_description
1 polymer ?
#
loop_
_entity_poly.entity_id
_entity_poly.type
_entity_poly.pdbx_seq_one_letter_code
_entity_poly.pdbx_strand_id
1 'polypeptide(L)'
;ATFSTTTASGWQTVNFTTPVTIAANTAYVASYHTTGAYVATDSFFTTAVTNGPLTATATGNGLYAYGGSATAGLFPTSTFNSANYYADVVFRPQLAA
;
A
#
# COMPACT_ATOMS: atom_id res chain seq x y z
N ALA A 1 -11.70 -2.42 2.64
CA ALA A 1 -11.84 -2.28 4.11
C ALA A 1 -11.88 -0.79 4.45
N THR A 2 -12.51 -0.43 5.56
CA THR A 2 -12.66 0.97 5.99
C THR A 2 -12.17 1.12 7.42
N PHE A 3 -11.29 2.09 7.68
CA PHE A 3 -10.88 2.43 9.04
C PHE A 3 -12.05 3.11 9.75
N SER A 4 -12.47 2.58 10.90
CA SER A 4 -13.52 3.18 11.73
C SER A 4 -12.96 4.19 12.74
N THR A 5 -11.73 3.96 13.20
CA THR A 5 -10.99 4.84 14.11
C THR A 5 -9.53 4.85 13.70
N THR A 6 -8.89 6.00 13.80
CA THR A 6 -7.44 6.19 13.58
C THR A 6 -6.86 7.03 14.70
N THR A 7 -5.59 6.83 15.02
CA THR A 7 -4.85 7.70 15.96
C THR A 7 -4.11 8.80 15.21
N ALA A 8 -3.73 9.86 15.93
CA ALA A 8 -2.99 10.99 15.36
C ALA A 8 -1.59 10.62 14.84
N SER A 9 -1.00 9.53 15.35
CA SER A 9 0.34 9.07 14.98
C SER A 9 0.44 7.55 15.01
N GLY A 10 1.42 7.01 14.30
CA GLY A 10 1.74 5.58 14.25
C GLY A 10 0.97 4.82 13.18
N TRP A 11 1.41 3.58 12.93
CA TRP A 11 0.77 2.68 11.97
C TRP A 11 -0.66 2.36 12.39
N GLN A 12 -1.59 2.46 11.44
CA GLN A 12 -2.98 2.05 11.59
C GLN A 12 -3.19 0.77 10.78
N THR A 13 -3.90 -0.20 11.36
CA THR A 13 -4.18 -1.48 10.70
C THR A 13 -5.67 -1.71 10.60
N VAL A 14 -6.13 -2.10 9.40
CA VAL A 14 -7.49 -2.60 9.17
C VAL A 14 -7.41 -3.90 8.38
N ASN A 15 -8.17 -4.91 8.81
CA ASN A 15 -8.24 -6.18 8.10
C ASN A 15 -9.27 -6.11 6.96
N PHE A 16 -8.98 -6.75 5.83
CA PHE A 16 -10.00 -7.03 4.82
C PHE A 16 -11.04 -8.01 5.37
N THR A 17 -12.31 -7.80 5.02
CA THR A 17 -13.41 -8.72 5.36
C THR A 17 -13.16 -10.10 4.74
N THR A 18 -12.64 -10.11 3.52
CA THR A 18 -12.15 -11.30 2.82
C THR A 18 -10.65 -11.13 2.60
N PRO A 19 -9.80 -11.98 3.19
CA PRO A 19 -8.36 -11.95 2.91
C PRO A 19 -8.08 -12.14 1.42
N VAL A 20 -7.01 -11.51 0.93
CA VAL A 20 -6.56 -11.65 -0.46
C VAL A 20 -5.40 -12.63 -0.48
N THR A 21 -5.55 -13.73 -1.23
CA THR A 21 -4.46 -14.69 -1.46
C THR A 21 -3.43 -14.06 -2.41
N ILE A 22 -2.17 -14.06 -1.97
CA ILE A 22 -1.04 -13.52 -2.74
C ILE A 22 -0.28 -14.69 -3.36
N ALA A 23 -0.24 -14.75 -4.68
CA ALA A 23 0.58 -15.72 -5.40
C ALA A 23 2.05 -15.28 -5.41
N ALA A 24 2.96 -16.24 -5.30
CA ALA A 24 4.38 -15.97 -5.45
C ALA A 24 4.69 -15.37 -6.84
N ASN A 25 5.73 -14.54 -6.92
CA ASN A 25 6.21 -13.91 -8.16
C ASN A 25 5.14 -13.10 -8.92
N THR A 26 4.11 -12.62 -8.21
CA THR A 26 3.05 -11.79 -8.79
C THR A 26 3.10 -10.40 -8.18
N ALA A 27 3.04 -9.37 -9.03
CA ALA A 27 3.02 -7.98 -8.57
C ALA A 27 1.62 -7.59 -8.10
N TYR A 28 1.55 -6.95 -6.94
CA TYR A 28 0.32 -6.39 -6.38
C TYR A 28 0.56 -4.94 -5.98
N VAL A 29 -0.51 -4.15 -5.95
CA VAL A 29 -0.49 -2.77 -5.46
C VAL A 29 -1.24 -2.71 -4.14
N ALA A 30 -0.55 -2.34 -3.08
CA ALA A 30 -1.17 -1.93 -1.83
C ALA A 30 -1.44 -0.43 -1.87
N SER A 31 -2.69 -0.03 -1.71
CA SER A 31 -3.09 1.38 -1.67
C SER A 31 -4.18 1.60 -0.64
N TYR A 32 -4.30 2.86 -0.20
CA TYR A 32 -5.43 3.34 0.60
C TYR A 32 -5.98 4.62 -0.02
N HIS A 33 -7.23 4.94 0.31
CA HIS A 33 -7.85 6.21 -0.04
C HIS A 33 -8.07 7.03 1.24
N THR A 34 -7.75 8.31 1.17
CA THR A 34 -8.07 9.31 2.18
C THR A 34 -8.69 10.54 1.52
N THR A 35 -9.70 11.12 2.17
CA THR A 35 -10.22 12.46 1.82
C THR A 35 -9.51 13.58 2.60
N GLY A 36 -8.61 13.21 3.51
CA GLY A 36 -7.81 14.12 4.32
C GLY A 36 -6.34 14.13 3.90
N ALA A 37 -5.46 14.39 4.87
CA ALA A 37 -4.03 14.38 4.64
C ALA A 37 -3.49 12.96 4.42
N TYR A 38 -2.39 12.87 3.67
CA TYR A 38 -1.54 11.70 3.55
C TYR A 38 -0.11 12.09 3.90
N VAL A 39 0.70 11.10 4.28
CA VAL A 39 2.14 11.27 4.48
C VAL A 39 2.88 10.68 3.28
N ALA A 40 3.96 11.33 2.89
CA ALA A 40 4.81 10.89 1.79
C ALA A 40 6.27 11.12 2.13
N THR A 41 7.13 10.22 1.65
CA THR A 41 8.58 10.46 1.56
C THR A 41 9.01 10.25 0.14
N ASP A 42 9.46 11.33 -0.47
CA ASP A 42 9.99 11.37 -1.83
C ASP A 42 11.31 10.60 -1.95
N SER A 43 11.58 10.06 -3.15
CA SER A 43 12.80 9.34 -3.48
C SER A 43 13.12 8.13 -2.58
N PHE A 44 12.10 7.59 -1.89
CA PHE A 44 12.25 6.46 -0.97
C PHE A 44 12.55 5.17 -1.71
N PHE A 45 11.78 4.84 -2.75
CA PHE A 45 11.97 3.63 -3.56
C PHE A 45 13.00 3.86 -4.69
N THR A 46 14.11 4.53 -4.41
CA THR A 46 15.25 4.61 -5.35
C THR A 46 15.99 3.27 -5.46
N THR A 47 15.88 2.44 -4.42
CA THR A 47 16.29 1.04 -4.40
C THR A 47 15.13 0.14 -3.99
N ALA A 48 15.20 -1.16 -4.33
CA ALA A 48 14.20 -2.11 -3.89
C ALA A 48 14.24 -2.27 -2.37
N VAL A 49 13.07 -2.46 -1.76
CA VAL A 49 12.93 -2.71 -0.32
C VAL A 49 12.28 -4.07 -0.13
N THR A 50 12.98 -4.97 0.54
CA THR A 50 12.53 -6.34 0.80
C THR A 50 12.24 -6.52 2.28
N ASN A 51 11.08 -7.10 2.60
CA ASN A 51 10.71 -7.51 3.95
C ASN A 51 10.17 -8.95 3.91
N GLY A 52 10.97 -9.89 4.39
CA GLY A 52 10.68 -11.32 4.27
C GLY A 52 10.45 -11.71 2.79
N PRO A 53 9.31 -12.35 2.46
CA PRO A 53 9.03 -12.81 1.09
C PRO A 53 8.45 -11.71 0.18
N LEU A 54 8.23 -10.49 0.68
CA LEU A 54 7.69 -9.38 -0.11
C LEU A 54 8.81 -8.42 -0.50
N THR A 55 8.76 -7.93 -1.75
CA THR A 55 9.68 -6.91 -2.25
C THR A 55 8.90 -5.81 -2.95
N ALA A 56 9.08 -4.57 -2.50
CA ALA A 56 8.71 -3.37 -3.24
C ALA A 56 9.84 -3.03 -4.20
N THR A 57 9.55 -3.00 -5.51
CA THR A 57 10.55 -2.76 -6.56
C THR A 57 11.05 -1.30 -6.58
N ALA A 58 12.29 -1.07 -7.01
CA ALA A 58 12.78 0.31 -7.17
C ALA A 58 11.99 1.11 -8.23
N THR A 59 11.53 0.42 -9.28
CA THR A 59 10.79 1.02 -10.38
C THR A 59 9.30 0.72 -10.26
N GLY A 60 8.46 1.71 -10.58
CA GLY A 60 6.99 1.55 -10.59
C GLY A 60 6.30 1.82 -9.26
N ASN A 61 7.04 2.18 -8.21
CA ASN A 61 6.50 2.66 -6.94
C ASN A 61 6.25 4.18 -6.94
N GLY A 62 5.67 4.69 -5.84
CA GLY A 62 5.15 6.06 -5.81
C GLY A 62 3.82 6.20 -6.55
N LEU A 63 3.02 5.12 -6.56
CA LEU A 63 1.73 5.08 -7.22
C LEU A 63 0.69 5.95 -6.49
N TYR A 64 -0.01 6.78 -7.25
CA TYR A 64 -1.12 7.60 -6.76
C TYR A 64 -2.22 7.74 -7.81
N ALA A 65 -3.40 8.17 -7.34
CA ALA A 65 -4.47 8.71 -8.18
C ALA A 65 -5.22 9.78 -7.37
N TYR A 66 -5.65 10.84 -8.05
CA TYR A 66 -6.55 11.83 -7.48
C TYR A 66 -7.98 11.59 -7.98
N GLY A 67 -8.95 11.71 -7.08
CA GLY A 67 -10.36 11.45 -7.35
C GLY A 67 -10.91 10.33 -6.47
N GLY A 68 -12.03 9.73 -6.91
CA GLY A 68 -12.81 8.78 -6.13
C GLY A 68 -14.00 9.46 -5.43
N SER A 69 -14.61 8.76 -4.48
CA SER A 69 -15.71 9.26 -3.64
C SER A 69 -15.39 9.05 -2.16
N ALA A 70 -16.15 9.66 -1.26
CA ALA A 70 -15.95 9.48 0.18
C ALA A 70 -15.95 8.02 0.65
N THR A 71 -16.46 7.07 -0.15
CA THR A 71 -16.56 5.65 0.18
C THR A 71 -15.79 4.73 -0.77
N ALA A 72 -15.22 5.24 -1.86
CA ALA A 72 -14.54 4.44 -2.88
C ALA A 72 -13.29 5.14 -3.41
N GLY A 73 -12.15 4.44 -3.39
CA GLY A 73 -10.92 4.88 -4.04
C GLY A 73 -10.88 4.53 -5.53
N LEU A 74 -9.84 5.01 -6.20
CA LEU A 74 -9.48 4.62 -7.57
C LEU A 74 -8.26 3.70 -7.54
N PHE A 75 -8.11 2.86 -8.55
CA PHE A 75 -6.85 2.15 -8.74
C PHE A 75 -5.77 3.15 -9.20
N PRO A 76 -4.61 3.23 -8.53
CA PRO A 76 -3.60 4.22 -8.86
C PRO A 76 -2.86 3.84 -10.14
N THR A 77 -2.73 4.79 -11.05
CA THR A 77 -2.07 4.61 -12.36
C THR A 77 -1.00 5.64 -12.65
N SER A 78 -0.90 6.70 -11.83
CA SER A 78 0.15 7.71 -11.93
C SER A 78 1.26 7.42 -10.94
N THR A 79 2.48 7.86 -11.23
CA THR A 79 3.63 7.75 -10.31
C THR A 79 4.25 9.11 -10.06
N PHE A 80 4.81 9.31 -8.86
CA PHE A 80 5.56 10.51 -8.54
C PHE A 80 6.81 10.17 -7.71
N ASN A 81 7.97 10.61 -8.21
CA ASN A 81 9.26 10.68 -7.51
C ASN A 81 9.64 9.45 -6.66
N SER A 82 9.30 8.22 -7.10
CA SER A 82 9.52 6.99 -6.33
C SER A 82 9.06 7.09 -4.87
N ALA A 83 7.98 7.83 -4.62
CA ALA A 83 7.53 8.18 -3.28
C ALA A 83 7.02 6.97 -2.48
N ASN A 84 7.19 7.02 -1.17
CA ASN A 84 6.53 6.11 -0.24
C ASN A 84 5.37 6.82 0.45
N TYR A 85 4.14 6.34 0.21
CA TYR A 85 2.92 6.85 0.82
C TYR A 85 2.53 6.12 2.11
N TYR A 86 3.42 5.26 2.63
CA TYR A 86 3.23 4.48 3.85
C TYR A 86 1.97 3.59 3.82
N ALA A 87 1.72 2.98 2.66
CA ALA A 87 0.78 1.87 2.52
C ALA A 87 1.55 0.55 2.67
N ASP A 88 1.14 -0.30 3.61
CA ASP A 88 1.75 -1.62 3.83
C ASP A 88 0.65 -2.68 4.05
N VAL A 89 1.03 -3.95 3.97
CA VAL A 89 0.14 -5.10 4.12
C VAL A 89 0.49 -5.92 5.36
N VAL A 90 -0.54 -6.34 6.10
CA VAL A 90 -0.37 -7.41 7.08
C VAL A 90 -0.29 -8.73 6.32
N PHE A 91 0.93 -9.21 6.10
CA PHE A 91 1.18 -10.41 5.34
C PHE A 91 1.34 -11.64 6.23
N ARG A 92 0.67 -12.74 5.85
CA ARG A 92 0.81 -14.05 6.50
C ARG A 92 1.32 -15.05 5.47
N PRO A 93 2.61 -15.41 5.46
CA PRO A 93 3.12 -16.43 4.56
C PRO A 93 2.41 -17.76 4.85
N GLN A 94 1.87 -18.40 3.82
CA GLN A 94 1.48 -19.79 3.91
C GLN A 94 2.73 -20.61 3.62
N LEU A 95 3.15 -21.44 4.58
CA LEU A 95 4.24 -22.38 4.35
C LEU A 95 3.80 -23.34 3.23
N ALA A 96 4.66 -23.53 2.23
CA ALA A 96 4.49 -24.63 1.30
C ALA A 96 4.60 -25.94 2.09
N ALA A 97 3.63 -26.84 1.89
CA ALA A 97 3.67 -28.19 2.43
C ALA A 97 4.74 -29.02 1.70
#